data_AF-A0A2C1KA92-F1
#
_entry.id   AF-A0A2C1KA92-F1
#
_cell.length_a   1.000
_cell.length_b   1.000
_cell.length_c   1.000
_cell.angle_alpha   90.00
_cell.angle_beta   90.00
_cell.angle_gamma   90.00
#
_symmetry.space_group_name_H-M   'P 1'
#
loop_
_entity.id
_entity.type
_entity.pdbx_description
1 polymer ?
#
loop_
_entity_poly.entity_id
_entity_poly.type
_entity_poly.pdbx_seq_one_letter_code
_entity_poly.pdbx_strand_id
1 'polypeptide(L)'
;MFSKLLEVDQRSDNPEELKEELEDLEFQVFRMQDNLKEIAKRSKVLGVDQTKEDKLVIVYTPEDEQSCKIMLCDCETSYKGKWDFSIHATYIDDETIHIGDIKGPANKGYGSICMDYLKELAIEQNIPKITGDIAKRDWDHVDRLVHFYEKHDFHVEINYDHKSGEIMWYR
;
A
#
# COMPACT_ATOMS: atom_id res chain seq x y z
N MET A 1 -3.30 -6.95 -27.86
CA MET A 1 -3.33 -5.91 -26.80
C MET A 1 -4.59 -5.06 -26.81
N PHE A 2 -5.25 -4.81 -27.94
CA PHE A 2 -6.56 -4.14 -27.97
C PHE A 2 -7.77 -5.02 -27.57
N SER A 3 -7.59 -6.34 -27.38
CA SER A 3 -8.70 -7.26 -27.10
C SER A 3 -9.14 -7.31 -25.64
N LYS A 4 -8.33 -6.81 -24.69
CA LYS A 4 -8.72 -6.73 -23.27
C LYS A 4 -9.57 -5.50 -22.92
N LEU A 5 -9.64 -4.51 -23.83
CA LEU A 5 -10.56 -3.37 -23.73
C LEU A 5 -12.01 -3.74 -24.10
N LEU A 6 -12.25 -4.96 -24.57
CA LEU A 6 -13.57 -5.49 -24.96
C LEU A 6 -14.06 -6.60 -24.02
N GLU A 7 -13.37 -6.85 -22.90
CA GLU A 7 -13.89 -7.70 -21.84
C GLU A 7 -15.00 -6.93 -21.10
N VAL A 8 -16.21 -7.02 -21.66
CA VAL A 8 -17.53 -6.83 -21.05
C VAL A 8 -17.50 -5.88 -19.85
N ASP A 9 -17.67 -4.60 -20.18
CA ASP A 9 -18.00 -3.53 -19.24
C ASP A 9 -19.16 -4.02 -18.36
N GLN A 10 -18.87 -4.36 -17.10
CA GLN A 10 -19.89 -4.54 -16.06
C GLN A 10 -20.31 -3.17 -15.50
N ARG A 11 -20.15 -2.10 -16.29
CA ARG A 11 -20.67 -0.79 -15.95
C ARG A 11 -22.18 -0.81 -16.12
N SER A 12 -22.85 -0.12 -15.21
CA SER A 12 -24.30 0.01 -15.23
C SER A 12 -24.82 0.42 -16.61
N ASP A 13 -25.79 -0.31 -17.16
CA ASP A 13 -26.50 0.10 -18.38
C ASP A 13 -27.44 1.30 -18.12
N ASN A 14 -27.52 1.79 -16.87
CA ASN A 14 -28.33 2.94 -16.47
C ASN A 14 -27.55 4.25 -16.73
N PRO A 15 -28.01 5.12 -17.64
CA PRO A 15 -27.33 6.37 -17.96
C PRO A 15 -27.14 7.31 -16.77
N GLU A 16 -28.01 7.23 -15.76
CA GLU A 16 -27.96 8.09 -14.57
C GLU A 16 -26.86 7.64 -13.60
N GLU A 17 -26.69 6.33 -13.41
CA GLU A 17 -25.60 5.74 -12.61
C GLU A 17 -24.24 5.98 -13.28
N LEU A 18 -24.15 5.83 -14.61
CA LEU A 18 -22.93 6.17 -15.36
C LEU A 18 -22.53 7.64 -15.20
N LYS A 19 -23.52 8.55 -15.10
CA LYS A 19 -23.26 9.96 -14.91
C LYS A 19 -22.72 10.25 -13.50
N GLU A 20 -23.29 9.62 -12.47
CA GLU A 20 -22.79 9.72 -11.10
C GLU A 20 -21.36 9.16 -10.98
N GLU A 21 -21.08 8.00 -11.57
CA GLU A 21 -19.72 7.41 -11.58
C GLU A 21 -18.69 8.34 -12.26
N LEU A 22 -19.07 8.98 -13.37
CA LEU A 22 -18.20 9.94 -14.07
C LEU A 22 -17.94 11.19 -13.21
N GLU A 23 -18.96 11.75 -12.56
CA GLU A 23 -18.82 12.90 -11.67
C GLU A 23 -17.91 12.59 -10.48
N ASP A 24 -18.06 11.41 -9.88
CA ASP A 24 -17.22 10.93 -8.78
C ASP A 24 -15.76 10.75 -9.23
N LEU A 25 -15.53 10.19 -10.42
CA LEU A 25 -14.20 10.04 -10.98
C LEU A 25 -13.55 11.40 -11.27
N GLU A 26 -14.30 12.33 -11.87
CA GLU A 26 -13.82 13.70 -12.12
C GLU A 26 -13.39 14.37 -10.82
N PHE A 27 -14.21 14.27 -9.77
CA PHE A 27 -13.87 14.81 -8.46
C PHE A 27 -12.59 14.19 -7.89
N GLN A 28 -12.46 12.85 -7.95
CA GLN A 28 -11.25 12.17 -7.49
C GLN A 28 -10.01 12.58 -8.29
N VAL A 29 -10.12 12.82 -9.60
CA VAL A 29 -9.00 13.31 -10.42
C VAL A 29 -8.59 14.73 -9.99
N PHE A 30 -9.54 15.62 -9.73
CA PHE A 30 -9.22 16.96 -9.20
C PHE A 30 -8.56 16.89 -7.82
N ARG A 31 -9.05 16.01 -6.94
CA ARG A 31 -8.44 15.75 -5.63
C ARG A 31 -7.04 15.21 -5.76
N MET A 32 -6.82 14.25 -6.65
CA MET A 32 -5.52 13.68 -6.92
C MET A 32 -4.53 14.76 -7.37
N GLN A 33 -4.92 15.66 -8.27
CA GLN A 33 -4.06 16.75 -8.72
C GLN A 33 -3.62 17.67 -7.56
N ASP A 34 -4.55 18.02 -6.67
CA ASP A 34 -4.27 18.86 -5.50
C ASP A 34 -3.39 18.12 -4.48
N ASN A 35 -3.77 16.90 -4.10
CA ASN A 35 -3.06 16.05 -3.15
C ASN A 35 -1.64 15.75 -3.64
N LEU A 36 -1.47 15.40 -4.91
CA LEU A 36 -0.15 15.13 -5.51
C LEU A 36 0.75 16.37 -5.40
N LYS A 37 0.20 17.56 -5.68
CA LYS A 37 0.94 18.81 -5.60
C LYS A 37 1.37 19.14 -4.17
N GLU A 38 0.56 18.84 -3.17
CA GLU A 38 0.92 19.05 -1.76
C GLU A 38 1.91 17.99 -1.25
N ILE A 39 1.73 16.71 -1.61
CA ILE A 39 2.62 15.61 -1.24
C ILE A 39 4.02 15.83 -1.83
N ALA A 40 4.10 16.18 -3.12
CA ALA A 40 5.36 16.38 -3.84
C ALA A 40 6.21 17.54 -3.31
N LYS A 41 5.68 18.41 -2.43
CA LYS A 41 6.48 19.47 -1.78
C LYS A 41 7.43 18.96 -0.71
N ARG A 42 7.19 17.76 -0.16
CA ARG A 42 7.91 17.25 1.03
C ARG A 42 8.26 15.77 0.95
N SER A 43 7.87 15.11 -0.14
CA SER A 43 7.94 13.67 -0.26
C SER A 43 8.07 13.28 -1.72
N LYS A 44 8.73 12.15 -1.96
CA LYS A 44 8.86 11.59 -3.30
C LYS A 44 7.62 10.75 -3.60
N VAL A 45 6.86 11.16 -4.61
CA VAL A 45 5.75 10.35 -5.14
C VAL A 45 6.33 9.15 -5.87
N LEU A 46 5.86 7.96 -5.51
CA LEU A 46 6.25 6.69 -6.13
C LEU A 46 5.29 6.35 -7.28
N GLY A 47 3.99 6.61 -7.09
CA GLY A 47 3.00 6.36 -8.13
C GLY A 47 1.58 6.69 -7.71
N VAL A 48 0.65 6.42 -8.62
CA VAL A 48 -0.80 6.49 -8.42
C VAL A 48 -1.36 5.11 -8.74
N ASP A 49 -2.25 4.62 -7.90
CA ASP A 49 -2.89 3.32 -8.07
C ASP A 49 -4.39 3.40 -7.80
N GLN A 50 -5.10 2.29 -7.97
CA GLN A 50 -6.53 2.15 -7.73
C GLN A 50 -6.80 1.02 -6.75
N THR A 51 -7.68 1.27 -5.79
CA THR A 51 -8.20 0.21 -4.92
C THR A 51 -9.16 -0.71 -5.69
N LYS A 52 -9.55 -1.83 -5.05
CA LYS A 52 -10.60 -2.72 -5.57
C LYS A 52 -11.99 -2.08 -5.65
N GLU A 53 -12.18 -0.93 -5.00
CA GLU A 53 -13.41 -0.13 -5.03
C GLU A 53 -13.26 1.05 -6.01
N ASP A 54 -12.34 0.96 -6.98
CA ASP A 54 -12.03 1.97 -8.00
C ASP A 54 -11.63 3.36 -7.46
N LYS A 55 -11.24 3.42 -6.18
CA LYS A 55 -10.74 4.66 -5.54
C LYS A 55 -9.29 4.91 -5.89
N LEU A 56 -9.01 6.12 -6.38
CA LEU A 56 -7.65 6.59 -6.69
C LEU A 56 -6.86 6.86 -5.42
N VAL A 57 -5.61 6.39 -5.40
CA VAL A 57 -4.69 6.56 -4.28
C VAL A 57 -3.33 7.02 -4.78
N ILE A 58 -2.63 7.84 -3.98
CA ILE A 58 -1.27 8.29 -4.25
C ILE A 58 -0.34 7.58 -3.29
N VAL A 59 0.69 6.91 -3.82
CA VAL A 59 1.73 6.23 -3.04
C VAL A 59 3.00 7.06 -3.06
N TYR A 60 3.61 7.27 -1.90
CA TYR A 60 4.77 8.15 -1.74
C TYR A 60 5.66 7.72 -0.57
N THR A 61 6.91 8.16 -0.59
CA THR A 61 7.91 7.96 0.48
C THR A 61 8.42 9.31 0.96
N PRO A 62 8.79 9.48 2.23
CA PRO A 62 9.47 10.69 2.66
C PRO A 62 10.84 10.77 1.96
N GLU A 63 11.40 11.97 1.84
CA GLU A 63 12.73 12.18 1.24
C GLU A 63 13.89 11.81 2.18
N ASP A 64 13.62 11.20 3.34
CA ASP A 64 14.67 10.81 4.28
C ASP A 64 15.38 9.53 3.83
N GLU A 65 16.66 9.64 3.48
CA GLU A 65 17.48 8.50 3.00
C GLU A 65 17.56 7.33 4.00
N GLN A 66 17.31 7.59 5.29
CA GLN A 66 17.37 6.57 6.34
C GLN A 66 16.07 5.77 6.54
N SER A 67 14.94 6.21 5.98
CA SER A 67 13.65 5.55 6.22
C SER A 67 13.09 4.93 4.96
N CYS A 68 12.68 3.67 5.06
CA CYS A 68 12.02 2.93 3.99
C CYS A 68 10.51 2.91 4.25
N LYS A 69 9.88 4.10 4.30
CA LYS A 69 8.44 4.20 4.56
C LYS A 69 7.67 4.29 3.24
N ILE A 70 6.66 3.44 3.09
CA ILE A 70 5.71 3.53 1.99
C ILE A 70 4.39 4.05 2.55
N MET A 71 4.02 5.26 2.15
CA MET A 71 2.80 5.94 2.58
C MET A 71 1.80 6.01 1.43
N LEU A 72 0.52 6.05 1.79
CA LEU A 72 -0.59 6.14 0.86
C LEU A 72 -1.59 7.20 1.35
N CYS A 73 -2.08 7.99 0.40
CA CYS A 73 -3.17 8.94 0.60
C CYS A 73 -4.32 8.62 -0.38
N ASP A 74 -5.55 8.58 0.13
CA ASP A 74 -6.73 8.47 -0.72
C ASP A 74 -7.07 9.81 -1.40
N CYS A 75 -7.68 9.73 -2.58
CA CYS A 75 -8.15 10.90 -3.31
C CYS A 75 -9.64 11.20 -3.07
N GLU A 76 -10.26 10.59 -2.06
CA GLU A 76 -11.63 10.94 -1.66
C GLU A 76 -11.63 12.20 -0.80
N THR A 77 -10.55 12.44 -0.05
CA THR A 77 -10.38 13.61 0.81
C THR A 77 -9.16 14.44 0.48
N SER A 78 -9.17 15.71 0.88
CA SER A 78 -7.99 16.58 0.74
C SER A 78 -6.88 16.12 1.68
N TYR A 79 -5.66 16.07 1.16
CA TYR A 79 -4.46 15.80 1.94
C TYR A 79 -4.20 16.92 2.96
N LYS A 80 -4.16 16.56 4.24
CA LYS A 80 -3.94 17.49 5.36
C LYS A 80 -2.57 17.33 6.01
N GLY A 81 -1.58 16.80 5.27
CA GLY A 81 -0.24 16.54 5.79
C GLY A 81 -0.11 15.22 6.56
N LYS A 82 -1.09 14.32 6.44
CA LYS A 82 -1.06 12.99 7.05
C LYS A 82 -1.50 11.95 6.02
N TRP A 83 -0.82 10.81 6.01
CA TRP A 83 -1.19 9.63 5.25
C TRP A 83 -2.44 8.94 5.83
N ASP A 84 -3.14 8.19 4.98
CA ASP A 84 -4.27 7.35 5.34
C ASP A 84 -3.82 5.93 5.68
N PHE A 85 -2.75 5.47 5.02
CA PHE A 85 -2.08 4.21 5.32
C PHE A 85 -0.55 4.34 5.19
N SER A 86 0.21 3.56 5.96
CA SER A 86 1.67 3.57 5.90
C SER A 86 2.28 2.24 6.35
N ILE A 87 3.24 1.73 5.57
CA ILE A 87 4.18 0.69 5.99
C ILE A 87 5.47 1.39 6.44
N HIS A 88 5.86 1.16 7.70
CA HIS A 88 7.07 1.69 8.28
C HIS A 88 8.16 0.63 8.22
N ALA A 89 9.10 0.79 7.30
CA ALA A 89 10.28 -0.06 7.24
C ALA A 89 11.58 0.74 7.34
N THR A 90 12.67 0.04 7.65
CA THR A 90 14.02 0.59 7.80
C THR A 90 15.03 -0.35 7.14
N TYR A 91 16.10 0.22 6.60
CA TYR A 91 17.25 -0.56 6.15
C TYR A 91 18.03 -1.02 7.38
N ILE A 92 18.16 -2.32 7.59
CA ILE A 92 19.04 -2.88 8.63
C ILE A 92 20.48 -2.86 8.13
N ASP A 93 20.66 -3.22 6.87
CA ASP A 93 21.92 -3.27 6.13
C ASP A 93 21.63 -3.09 4.63
N ASP A 94 22.66 -3.24 3.80
CA ASP A 94 22.56 -3.09 2.33
C ASP A 94 21.76 -4.22 1.66
N GLU A 95 21.39 -5.28 2.39
CA GLU A 95 20.72 -6.47 1.85
C GLU A 95 19.32 -6.70 2.45
N THR A 96 18.94 -5.95 3.48
CA THR A 96 17.73 -6.21 4.26
C THR A 96 16.93 -4.96 4.58
N ILE A 97 15.68 -4.94 4.11
CA ILE A 97 14.64 -4.05 4.63
C ILE A 97 13.89 -4.77 5.75
N HIS A 98 13.58 -4.05 6.83
CA HIS A 98 12.80 -4.57 7.96
C HIS A 98 11.56 -3.74 8.21
N ILE A 99 10.40 -4.38 8.13
CA ILE A 99 9.08 -3.81 8.43
C ILE A 99 8.90 -3.81 9.94
N GLY A 100 8.85 -2.61 10.53
CA GLY A 100 8.63 -2.44 11.96
C GLY A 100 7.16 -2.22 12.34
N ASP A 101 6.36 -1.64 11.45
CA ASP A 101 4.94 -1.35 11.72
C ASP A 101 4.12 -1.19 10.44
N ILE A 102 2.83 -1.52 10.51
CA ILE A 102 1.85 -1.27 9.46
C ILE A 102 0.66 -0.53 10.08
N LYS A 103 0.37 0.67 9.57
CA LYS A 103 -0.63 1.56 10.15
C LYS A 103 -1.67 1.99 9.12
N GLY A 104 -2.92 2.01 9.55
CA GLY A 104 -4.05 2.49 8.75
C GLY A 104 -5.26 1.58 8.85
N PRO A 105 -6.33 1.87 8.10
CA PRO A 105 -7.53 1.04 8.09
C PRO A 105 -7.26 -0.32 7.42
N ALA A 106 -7.88 -1.36 7.97
CA ALA A 106 -7.89 -2.69 7.34
C ALA A 106 -8.95 -2.75 6.24
N ASN A 107 -8.82 -3.73 5.33
CA ASN A 107 -9.83 -4.08 4.30
C ASN A 107 -10.11 -3.00 3.24
N LYS A 108 -9.22 -2.02 3.06
CA LYS A 108 -9.31 -1.00 1.98
C LYS A 108 -8.40 -1.26 0.79
N GLY A 109 -7.66 -2.37 0.79
CA GLY A 109 -6.67 -2.69 -0.25
C GLY A 109 -5.33 -1.95 -0.11
N TYR A 110 -5.27 -0.87 0.67
CA TYR A 110 -4.08 -0.04 0.87
C TYR A 110 -2.83 -0.81 1.26
N GLY A 111 -2.95 -1.77 2.19
CA GLY A 111 -1.80 -2.59 2.59
C GLY A 111 -1.23 -3.44 1.47
N SER A 112 -2.06 -3.90 0.53
CA SER A 112 -1.54 -4.67 -0.62
C SER A 112 -0.79 -3.76 -1.59
N ILE A 113 -1.38 -2.60 -1.92
CA ILE A 113 -0.74 -1.59 -2.75
C ILE A 113 0.62 -1.19 -2.16
N CYS A 114 0.67 -0.79 -0.88
CA CYS A 114 1.93 -0.40 -0.25
C CYS A 114 2.96 -1.54 -0.18
N MET A 115 2.53 -2.81 -0.06
CA MET A 115 3.44 -3.95 -0.05
C MET A 115 4.07 -4.18 -1.43
N ASP A 116 3.28 -4.03 -2.50
CA ASP A 116 3.78 -4.17 -3.87
C ASP A 116 4.85 -3.11 -4.16
N TYR A 117 4.57 -1.85 -3.81
CA TYR A 117 5.56 -0.76 -3.92
C TYR A 117 6.80 -0.97 -3.03
N LEU A 118 6.66 -1.58 -1.85
CA LEU A 118 7.82 -1.91 -0.99
C LEU A 118 8.71 -2.96 -1.65
N LYS A 119 8.12 -4.00 -2.25
CA LYS A 119 8.86 -5.04 -2.98
C LYS A 119 9.51 -4.48 -4.23
N GLU A 120 8.81 -3.64 -4.99
CA GLU A 120 9.37 -2.93 -6.15
C GLU A 120 10.59 -2.10 -5.73
N LEU A 121 10.48 -1.34 -4.65
CA LEU A 121 11.59 -0.57 -4.11
C LEU A 121 12.80 -1.47 -3.74
N ALA A 122 12.55 -2.60 -3.07
CA ALA A 122 13.61 -3.57 -2.75
C ALA A 122 14.26 -4.13 -4.02
N ILE A 123 13.46 -4.46 -5.03
CA ILE A 123 13.92 -4.96 -6.34
C ILE A 123 14.78 -3.91 -7.07
N GLU A 124 14.32 -2.65 -7.12
CA GLU A 124 15.04 -1.55 -7.76
C GLU A 124 16.39 -1.27 -7.11
N GLN A 125 16.45 -1.40 -5.78
CA GLN A 125 17.67 -1.19 -5.00
C GLN A 125 18.56 -2.44 -4.92
N ASN A 126 18.16 -3.56 -5.52
CA ASN A 126 18.83 -4.86 -5.43
C ASN A 126 18.97 -5.40 -3.99
N ILE A 127 17.98 -5.10 -3.15
CA ILE A 127 17.88 -5.62 -1.79
C ILE A 127 17.15 -6.98 -1.86
N PRO A 128 17.82 -8.10 -1.56
CA PRO A 128 17.25 -9.43 -1.73
C PRO A 128 16.23 -9.82 -0.67
N LYS A 129 16.18 -9.13 0.47
CA LYS A 129 15.44 -9.57 1.66
C LYS A 129 14.55 -8.48 2.25
N ILE A 130 13.30 -8.85 2.56
CA ILE A 130 12.41 -8.07 3.43
C ILE A 130 12.04 -8.93 4.65
N THR A 131 12.14 -8.35 5.84
CA THR A 131 11.85 -9.03 7.12
C THR A 131 10.88 -8.22 7.97
N GLY A 132 10.41 -8.80 9.08
CA GLY A 132 9.60 -8.12 10.08
C GLY A 132 9.27 -9.04 11.25
N ASP A 133 8.87 -8.44 12.37
CA ASP A 133 8.49 -9.18 13.58
C ASP A 133 6.97 -9.13 13.79
N ILE A 134 6.41 -10.26 14.21
CA ILE A 134 5.06 -10.35 14.77
C ILE A 134 5.21 -10.43 16.29
N ALA A 135 4.82 -9.37 16.99
CA ALA A 135 5.02 -9.29 18.43
C ALA A 135 3.74 -9.66 19.19
N LYS A 136 3.88 -9.88 20.50
CA LYS A 136 2.76 -10.20 21.39
C LYS A 136 1.61 -9.18 21.35
N ARG A 137 1.88 -7.92 20.98
CA ARG A 137 0.86 -6.87 20.82
C ARG A 137 -0.07 -7.10 19.63
N ASP A 138 0.36 -7.90 18.66
CA ASP A 138 -0.36 -8.18 17.42
C ASP A 138 -1.28 -9.40 17.55
N TRP A 139 -1.26 -10.07 18.71
CA TRP A 139 -1.90 -11.36 18.93
C TRP A 139 -3.42 -11.36 18.76
N ASP A 140 -4.08 -10.23 19.03
CA ASP A 140 -5.54 -10.09 18.84
C ASP A 140 -5.94 -10.17 17.36
N HIS A 141 -4.98 -10.05 16.44
CA HIS A 141 -5.20 -10.10 15.00
C HIS A 141 -4.07 -10.82 14.24
N VAL A 142 -3.38 -11.76 14.91
CA VAL A 142 -2.23 -12.49 14.34
C VAL A 142 -2.62 -13.28 13.10
N ASP A 143 -3.75 -13.98 13.12
CA ASP A 143 -4.21 -14.78 11.97
C ASP A 143 -4.44 -13.91 10.72
N ARG A 144 -4.91 -12.67 10.92
CA ARG A 144 -5.08 -11.70 9.83
C ARG A 144 -3.73 -11.25 9.28
N LEU A 145 -2.73 -11.05 10.13
CA LEU A 145 -1.38 -10.68 9.70
C LEU A 145 -0.71 -11.82 8.95
N VAL A 146 -0.78 -13.05 9.48
CA VAL A 146 -0.28 -14.26 8.82
C VAL A 146 -0.89 -14.37 7.42
N HIS A 147 -2.23 -14.30 7.33
CA HIS A 147 -2.90 -14.38 6.04
C HIS A 147 -2.51 -13.24 5.09
N PHE A 148 -2.33 -12.02 5.61
CA PHE A 148 -1.88 -10.87 4.81
C PHE A 148 -0.47 -11.09 4.25
N TYR A 149 0.49 -11.53 5.07
CA TYR A 149 1.86 -11.75 4.65
C TYR A 149 2.01 -12.95 3.71
N GLU A 150 1.35 -14.08 4.00
CA GLU A 150 1.35 -15.25 3.13
C GLU A 150 0.72 -14.96 1.77
N LYS A 151 -0.36 -14.17 1.72
CA LYS A 151 -0.96 -13.69 0.46
C LYS A 151 0.03 -12.89 -0.39
N HIS A 152 1.02 -12.27 0.26
CA HIS A 152 2.10 -11.52 -0.36
C HIS A 152 3.40 -12.34 -0.43
N ASP A 153 3.32 -13.66 -0.48
CA ASP A 153 4.46 -14.56 -0.67
C ASP A 153 5.57 -14.42 0.39
N PHE A 154 5.24 -13.90 1.58
CA PHE A 154 6.16 -13.98 2.72
C PHE A 154 6.05 -15.37 3.34
N HIS A 155 7.20 -15.93 3.71
CA HIS A 155 7.28 -17.02 4.65
C HIS A 155 7.02 -16.47 6.06
N VAL A 156 6.14 -17.12 6.81
CA VAL A 156 5.72 -16.68 8.15
C VAL A 156 5.96 -17.79 9.16
N GLU A 157 6.72 -17.48 10.21
CA GLU A 157 6.98 -18.41 11.31
C GLU A 157 6.37 -17.85 12.60
N ILE A 158 5.48 -18.62 13.23
CA ILE A 158 4.81 -18.23 14.48
C ILE A 158 5.18 -19.18 15.61
N ASN A 159 5.63 -18.61 16.72
CA ASN A 159 5.77 -19.28 18.00
C ASN A 159 4.59 -18.91 18.91
N TYR A 160 3.61 -19.81 18.99
CA TYR A 160 2.40 -19.61 19.79
C TYR A 160 2.66 -19.59 21.31
N ASP A 161 3.69 -20.29 21.77
CA ASP A 161 4.04 -20.36 23.20
C ASP A 161 4.63 -19.04 23.70
N HIS A 162 5.50 -18.43 22.90
CA HIS A 162 6.15 -17.16 23.22
C HIS A 162 5.42 -15.92 22.71
N LYS A 163 4.35 -16.12 21.94
CA LYS A 163 3.59 -15.05 21.27
C LYS A 163 4.49 -14.14 20.44
N SER A 164 5.31 -14.75 19.62
CA SER A 164 6.26 -14.09 18.72
C SER A 164 6.22 -14.75 17.35
N GLY A 165 6.68 -14.05 16.34
CA GLY A 165 6.86 -14.60 15.01
C GLY A 165 7.72 -13.71 14.14
N GLU A 166 8.13 -14.25 13.00
CA GLU A 166 8.99 -13.59 12.03
C GLU A 166 8.39 -13.76 10.64
N ILE A 167 8.58 -12.76 9.80
CA ILE A 167 8.24 -12.81 8.38
C ILE A 167 9.50 -12.64 7.54
N MET A 168 9.57 -13.35 6.43
CA MET A 168 10.68 -13.24 5.49
C MET A 168 10.16 -13.32 4.05
N TRP A 169 10.57 -12.36 3.24
CA TRP A 169 10.41 -12.41 1.80
C TRP A 169 11.78 -12.34 1.13
N TYR A 170 11.94 -13.14 0.09
CA TYR A 170 13.16 -13.22 -0.71
C TYR A 170 12.81 -12.97 -2.18
N ARG A 171 13.64 -12.18 -2.86
CA ARG A 171 13.55 -11.92 -4.31
C ARG A 171 14.05 -13.10 -5.14
#